data_AF-X0X982-F1
#
_entry.id   AF-X0X982-F1
#
_cell.length_a   1.000
_cell.length_b   1.000
_cell.length_c   1.000
_cell.angle_alpha   90.00
_cell.angle_beta   90.00
_cell.angle_gamma   90.00
#
_symmetry.space_group_name_H-M   'P 1'
#
loop_
_entity.id
_entity.type
_entity.pdbx_description
1 polymer ?
#
loop_
_entity_poly.entity_id
_entity_poly.type
_entity_poly.pdbx_seq_one_letter_code
_entity_poly.pdbx_strand_id
1 'polypeptide(L)' 'MNKMKILNLYAGIGGNRKLWGDEHEVTAVENNPEIAGIYQNNYPKDHVVIGDAHFYLLQHY' A
#
# COMPACT_ATOMS: atom_id res chain seq x y z
N MET A 1 -9.09 -17.95 -6.80
CA MET A 1 -9.69 -16.59 -6.95
C MET A 1 -8.77 -15.76 -7.82
N ASN A 2 -9.28 -14.78 -8.57
CA ASN A 2 -8.44 -13.95 -9.43
C ASN A 2 -7.59 -12.99 -8.60
N LYS A 3 -6.29 -12.93 -8.91
CA LYS A 3 -5.32 -12.00 -8.32
C LYS A 3 -5.65 -10.57 -8.76
N MET A 4 -6.01 -9.72 -7.80
CA MET A 4 -6.31 -8.30 -8.02
C MET A 4 -5.05 -7.46 -7.91
N LYS A 5 -5.00 -6.36 -8.66
CA LYS A 5 -4.04 -5.26 -8.46
C LYS A 5 -4.73 -4.16 -7.66
N ILE A 6 -4.21 -3.86 -6.47
CA ILE A 6 -4.83 -2.95 -5.50
C ILE A 6 -3.90 -1.77 -5.26
N LEU A 7 -4.43 -0.56 -5.42
CA LEU A 7 -3.77 0.68 -5.00
C LEU A 7 -4.36 1.12 -3.65
N ASN A 8 -3.55 1.04 -2.59
CA ASN A 8 -3.92 1.43 -1.23
C ASN A 8 -3.31 2.79 -0.90
N LEU A 9 -4.05 3.85 -1.23
CA LEU A 9 -3.68 5.22 -0.89
C LEU A 9 -3.92 5.51 0.60
N TYR A 10 -3.12 6.41 1.17
CA TYR A 10 -3.18 6.75 2.61
C TYR A 10 -3.06 5.48 3.46
N ALA A 11 -2.05 4.67 3.15
CA ALA A 11 -1.99 3.29 3.57
C ALA A 11 -1.93 3.13 5.11
N GLY A 12 -1.40 4.12 5.82
CA GLY A 12 -1.14 4.06 7.26
C GLY A 12 -0.28 2.83 7.56
N ILE A 13 -0.63 2.11 8.63
CA ILE A 13 -0.01 0.82 8.98
C ILE A 13 -0.70 -0.39 8.31
N GLY A 14 -1.63 -0.14 7.38
CA GLY A 14 -2.33 -1.17 6.61
C GLY A 14 -3.54 -1.80 7.31
N GLY A 15 -4.40 -0.94 7.88
CA GLY A 15 -5.66 -1.37 8.51
C GLY A 15 -6.59 -2.12 7.53
N ASN A 16 -6.85 -1.53 6.36
CA ASN A 16 -7.66 -2.18 5.32
C ASN A 16 -6.95 -3.43 4.74
N ARG A 17 -5.63 -3.35 4.56
CA ARG A 17 -4.78 -4.43 4.02
C ARG A 17 -4.94 -5.75 4.78
N LYS A 18 -5.26 -5.69 6.08
CA LYS A 18 -5.51 -6.85 6.95
C LYS A 18 -6.65 -7.75 6.45
N LEU A 19 -7.61 -7.21 5.70
CA LEU A 19 -8.83 -7.91 5.29
C LEU A 19 -8.73 -8.56 3.90
N TRP A 20 -7.62 -8.36 3.19
CA TRP A 20 -7.52 -8.66 1.76
C TRP A 20 -6.89 -10.02 1.44
N GLY A 21 -6.36 -10.73 2.44
CA GLY A 21 -5.60 -11.96 2.23
C GLY A 21 -4.27 -11.72 1.50
N ASP A 22 -3.57 -12.78 1.09
CA ASP A 22 -2.19 -12.69 0.57
C ASP A 22 -2.07 -12.92 -0.95
N GLU A 23 -3.20 -13.08 -1.63
CA GLU A 23 -3.25 -13.44 -3.05
C GLU A 23 -3.13 -12.21 -3.98
N HIS A 24 -3.15 -10.98 -3.45
CA HIS A 24 -3.25 -9.76 -4.23
C HIS A 24 -1.91 -9.04 -4.43
N GLU A 25 -1.77 -8.31 -5.54
CA GLU A 25 -0.65 -7.40 -5.77
C GLU A 25 -1.04 -6.02 -5.23
N VAL A 26 -0.38 -5.58 -4.17
CA VAL A 26 -0.72 -4.33 -3.49
C VAL A 26 0.39 -3.32 -3.69
N THR A 27 0.03 -2.12 -4.12
CA THR A 27 0.85 -0.91 -4.02
C THR A 27 0.27 -0.02 -2.94
N ALA A 28 1.05 0.27 -1.91
CA ALA A 28 0.66 1.09 -0.77
C ALA A 28 1.40 2.43 -0.82
N VAL A 29 0.67 3.54 -0.68
CA VAL A 29 1.27 4.89 -0.67
C VAL A 29 1.06 5.53 0.70
N GLU A 30 2.16 5.90 1.33
CA GLU A 30 2.18 6.50 2.67
C GLU A 30 3.24 7.62 2.69
N ASN A 31 2.91 8.79 3.26
CA ASN A 31 3.80 9.94 3.19
C ASN A 31 4.79 10.01 4.36
N ASN A 32 4.49 9.34 5.48
CA ASN A 32 5.37 9.30 6.64
C ASN A 32 6.31 8.06 6.55
N PRO A 33 7.64 8.23 6.47
CA PRO A 33 8.58 7.12 6.34
C PRO A 33 8.56 6.11 7.50
N GLU A 34 8.31 6.56 8.73
CA GLU A 34 8.23 5.67 9.90
C GLU A 34 6.98 4.79 9.83
N ILE A 35 5.83 5.38 9.47
CA ILE A 35 4.58 4.64 9.28
C ILE A 35 4.71 3.66 8.10
N ALA A 36 5.29 4.09 6.98
CA ALA A 36 5.56 3.25 5.82
C ALA A 36 6.47 2.06 6.17
N GLY A 37 7.47 2.27 7.03
CA GLY A 37 8.31 1.19 7.56
C GLY A 37 7.52 0.17 8.38
N ILE A 38 6.59 0.62 9.23
CA ILE A 38 5.68 -0.27 9.98
C ILE A 38 4.76 -1.03 9.02
N TYR A 39 4.22 -0.37 7.99
CA TYR A 39 3.42 -1.05 6.95
C TYR A 39 4.23 -2.16 6.28
N GLN A 40 5.46 -1.85 5.84
CA GLN A 40 6.33 -2.81 5.15
C GLN A 40 6.67 -4.01 6.03
N ASN A 41 6.89 -3.81 7.34
CA ASN A 41 7.11 -4.89 8.30
C ASN A 41 5.88 -5.80 8.44
N ASN A 42 4.67 -5.25 8.42
CA ASN A 42 3.43 -6.02 8.48
C ASN A 42 3.16 -6.77 7.16
N TYR A 43 3.49 -6.17 6.02
CA TYR A 43 3.20 -6.69 4.69
C TYR A 43 4.44 -6.68 3.78
N PRO A 44 5.42 -7.57 4.01
CA PRO A 44 6.73 -7.55 3.33
C PRO A 44 6.68 -7.84 1.83
N LYS A 45 5.53 -8.33 1.31
CA LYS A 45 5.33 -8.63 -0.11
C LYS A 45 4.70 -7.47 -0.89
N ASP A 46 4.17 -6.47 -0.19
CA ASP A 46 3.51 -5.34 -0.80
C ASP A 46 4.56 -4.33 -1.28
N HIS A 47 4.27 -3.63 -2.38
CA HIS A 47 5.11 -2.54 -2.88
C HIS A 47 4.76 -1.25 -2.15
N VAL A 48 5.68 -0.72 -1.35
CA VAL A 48 5.47 0.51 -0.57
C VAL A 48 6.14 1.70 -1.27
N VAL A 49 5.36 2.76 -1.49
CA VAL A 49 5.81 4.05 -2.02
C VAL A 49 5.73 5.09 -0.91
N ILE A 50 6.85 5.71 -0.59
CA ILE A 50 6.90 6.82 0.35
C ILE A 50 6.67 8.12 -0.42
N GLY A 51 5.49 8.74 -0.26
CA GLY A 51 5.13 9.93 -1.01
C GLY A 51 3.69 10.40 -0.85
N ASP A 52 3.35 11.50 -1.52
CA ASP A 52 2.00 12.03 -1.54
C ASP A 52 1.06 11.16 -2.38
N ALA A 53 -0.03 10.70 -1.77
CA ALA A 53 -0.97 9.78 -2.39
C ALA A 53 -1.79 10.41 -3.53
N HIS A 54 -2.15 11.70 -3.42
CA HIS A 54 -2.84 12.39 -4.52
C HIS A 54 -1.93 12.54 -5.74
N PHE A 55 -0.69 12.97 -5.53
CA PHE A 55 0.30 13.11 -6.59
C PHE A 55 0.61 11.76 -7.25
N TYR A 56 0.80 10.71 -6.45
CA TYR A 56 1.01 9.37 -6.98
C TYR A 56 -0.16 8.91 -7.87
N LEU A 57 -1.39 9.13 -7.42
CA LEU A 57 -2.60 8.80 -8.18
C LEU A 57 -2.59 9.51 -9.53
N LEU A 58 -2.43 10.84 -9.55
CA LEU A 58 -2.44 11.66 -10.76
C LEU A 58 -1.34 11.30 -11.79
N GLN A 59 -0.21 10.75 -11.34
CA GLN A 59 0.92 10.43 -12.23
C GLN A 59 0.85 9.01 -12.81
N HIS A 60 0.04 8.11 -12.24
CA HIS A 60 0.06 6.69 -12.59
C HIS A 60 -1.28 6.15 -13.10
N TYR A 61 -2.39 6.90 -12.92
CA TYR A 61 -3.75 6.49 -13.25
C TYR A 61 -4.59 7.66 -13.77
#